data_AF-I3EGL8-F1
#
_entry.id   AF-I3EGL8-F1
#
_cell.length_a   1.000
_cell.length_b   1.000
_cell.length_c   1.000
_cell.angle_alpha   90.00
_cell.angle_beta   90.00
_cell.angle_gamma   90.00
#
_symmetry.space_group_name_H-M   'P 1'
#
loop_
_entity.id
_entity.type
_entity.pdbx_description
1 polymer ?
#
loop_
_entity_poly.entity_id
_entity_poly.type
_entity_poly.pdbx_seq_one_letter_code
_entity_poly.pdbx_strand_id
1 'polypeptide(L)'
;MNISVRKAFILSSTRILFNIFGMTIAWSVISMGLDILCGKLNLSIPRDYLYFMNGYTASTYHKLLIITQEMYVFELILSVTGITSQSFITSLMQIGSRVFISRCACTNNNLIITGIMMIVWGVSDLIRFLYYGCPMLKKPRYLASLILYPIGIFCEVFLMVYMRSTLTLIGLITYIPGFVYLYGRIRQKKKSADGL
;
A
#
# COMPACT_ATOMS: atom_id res chain seq x y z
N MET A 1 3.87 22.35 -33.79
CA MET A 1 4.11 21.26 -32.81
C MET A 1 2.86 20.40 -32.73
N ASN A 2 2.93 19.16 -33.21
CA ASN A 2 1.76 18.29 -33.45
C ASN A 2 0.94 18.03 -32.17
N ILE A 3 -0.40 18.09 -32.26
CA ILE A 3 -1.35 17.83 -31.15
C ILE A 3 -1.05 16.50 -30.45
N SER A 4 -0.55 15.51 -31.19
CA SER A 4 -0.10 14.20 -30.67
C SER A 4 1.06 14.31 -29.68
N VAL A 5 2.07 15.15 -29.97
CA VAL A 5 3.24 15.33 -29.10
C VAL A 5 2.85 16.01 -27.79
N ARG A 6 1.94 17.00 -27.84
CA ARG A 6 1.42 17.67 -26.65
C ARG A 6 0.65 16.72 -25.75
N LYS A 7 -0.20 15.85 -26.32
CA LYS A 7 -0.94 14.83 -25.56
C LYS A 7 0.01 13.80 -24.91
N ALA A 8 1.01 13.33 -25.65
CA ALA A 8 2.01 12.38 -25.13
C ALA A 8 2.83 13.00 -23.99
N PHE A 9 3.23 14.26 -24.13
CA PHE A 9 3.96 14.99 -23.09
C PHE A 9 3.13 15.13 -21.81
N ILE A 10 1.88 15.61 -21.93
CA ILE A 10 0.97 15.76 -20.77
C ILE A 10 0.79 14.42 -20.05
N LEU A 11 0.52 13.34 -20.79
CA LEU A 11 0.33 12.01 -20.21
C LEU A 11 1.58 11.53 -19.47
N SER A 12 2.77 11.76 -20.04
CA SER A 12 4.05 11.40 -19.43
C SER A 12 4.29 12.20 -18.14
N SER A 13 4.11 13.52 -18.17
CA SER A 13 4.25 14.38 -17.00
C SER A 13 3.28 14.00 -15.88
N THR A 14 2.01 13.74 -16.20
CA THR A 14 1.00 13.29 -15.23
C THR A 14 1.41 11.97 -14.57
N ARG A 15 1.96 11.01 -15.34
CA ARG A 15 2.45 9.74 -14.80
C ARG A 15 3.63 9.93 -13.85
N ILE A 16 4.59 10.79 -14.20
CA ILE A 16 5.76 11.07 -13.36
C ILE A 16 5.32 11.72 -12.04
N LEU A 17 4.49 12.75 -12.10
CA LEU A 17 3.98 13.43 -10.91
C LEU A 17 3.21 12.48 -10.00
N PHE A 18 2.37 11.62 -10.59
CA PHE A 18 1.64 10.63 -9.82
C PHE A 18 2.54 9.57 -9.17
N ASN A 19 3.58 9.12 -9.88
CA ASN A 19 4.54 8.18 -9.31
C ASN A 19 5.26 8.79 -8.11
N ILE A 20 5.74 10.04 -8.23
CA ILE A 20 6.38 10.77 -7.14
C ILE A 20 5.41 10.91 -5.96
N PHE A 21 4.17 11.33 -6.21
CA PHE A 21 3.13 11.43 -5.19
C PHE A 21 2.88 10.10 -4.48
N GLY A 22 2.72 9.01 -5.23
CA GLY A 22 2.54 7.67 -4.68
C GLY A 22 3.74 7.19 -3.86
N MET A 23 4.96 7.50 -4.29
CA MET A 23 6.19 7.24 -3.53
C MET A 23 6.24 8.02 -2.21
N THR A 24 5.84 9.29 -2.23
CA THR A 24 5.76 10.13 -1.02
C THR A 24 4.75 9.57 -0.02
N ILE A 25 3.56 9.17 -0.48
CA ILE A 25 2.57 8.51 0.40
C ILE A 25 3.14 7.21 0.95
N ALA A 26 3.74 6.37 0.09
CA ALA A 26 4.31 5.10 0.52
C ALA A 26 5.39 5.31 1.60
N TRP A 27 6.27 6.29 1.40
CA TRP A 27 7.30 6.65 2.39
C TRP A 27 6.71 7.18 3.69
N SER A 28 5.62 7.95 3.63
CA SER A 28 4.92 8.42 4.84
C SER A 28 4.37 7.25 5.66
N VAL A 29 3.79 6.24 5.00
CA VAL A 29 3.27 5.02 5.65
C VAL A 29 4.39 4.19 6.26
N ILE A 30 5.52 4.05 5.57
CA ILE A 30 6.73 3.38 6.10
C ILE A 30 7.23 4.13 7.34
N SER A 31 7.36 5.46 7.26
CA SER A 31 7.89 6.29 8.34
C SER A 31 7.03 6.19 9.60
N MET A 32 5.71 6.25 9.45
CA MET A 32 4.77 6.04 10.56
C MET A 32 4.87 4.63 11.16
N GLY A 33 4.99 3.58 10.32
CA GLY A 33 5.12 2.21 10.79
C GLY A 33 6.42 1.98 11.56
N LEU A 34 7.53 2.54 11.07
CA LEU A 34 8.83 2.50 11.75
C LEU A 34 8.78 3.23 13.09
N ASP A 35 8.19 4.42 13.16
CA ASP A 35 8.12 5.17 14.41
C ASP A 35 7.30 4.43 15.48
N ILE A 36 6.16 3.85 15.10
CA ILE A 36 5.34 3.00 16.00
C ILE A 36 6.17 1.82 16.53
N LEU A 37 6.92 1.13 15.67
CA LEU A 37 7.76 0.00 16.09
C LEU A 37 8.92 0.45 16.96
N CYS A 38 9.57 1.57 16.65
CA CYS A 38 10.64 2.14 17.46
C CYS A 38 10.16 2.43 18.88
N GLY A 39 9.00 3.08 19.01
CA GLY A 39 8.41 3.40 20.31
C GLY A 39 7.98 2.17 21.11
N LYS A 40 7.64 1.05 20.47
CA LYS A 40 7.20 -0.18 21.16
C LYS A 40 8.32 -1.19 21.44
N LEU A 41 9.34 -1.23 20.59
CA LEU A 41 10.45 -2.18 20.68
C LEU A 41 11.73 -1.54 21.25
N ASN A 42 11.68 -0.26 21.66
CA ASN A 42 12.83 0.51 22.14
C ASN A 42 14.00 0.50 21.15
N LEU A 43 13.70 0.59 19.85
CA LEU A 43 14.72 0.62 18.79
C LEU A 43 15.24 2.05 18.59
N SER A 44 16.56 2.18 18.53
CA SER A 44 17.24 3.46 18.27
C SER A 44 17.38 3.70 16.77
N ILE A 45 16.31 4.13 16.10
CA ILE A 45 16.38 4.64 14.72
C ILE A 45 16.53 6.17 14.79
N PRO A 46 17.51 6.78 14.09
CA PRO A 46 17.62 8.22 14.04
C PRO A 46 16.36 8.81 13.40
N ARG A 47 15.60 9.57 14.20
CA ARG A 47 14.27 10.07 13.82
C ARG A 47 14.33 11.12 12.70
N ASP A 48 15.51 11.67 12.43
CA ASP A 48 15.75 12.66 11.37
C ASP A 48 15.47 12.11 9.96
N TYR A 49 15.48 10.79 9.79
CA TYR A 49 15.16 10.11 8.53
C TYR A 49 13.69 9.69 8.41
N LEU A 50 12.92 9.78 9.50
CA LEU A 50 11.50 9.48 9.51
C LEU A 50 10.76 10.76 9.14
N TYR A 51 10.07 10.74 8.00
CA TYR A 51 9.27 11.89 7.58
C TYR A 51 8.27 12.20 8.68
N PHE A 52 8.32 13.44 9.19
CA PHE A 52 7.40 14.04 10.16
C PHE A 52 6.75 13.00 11.08
N MET A 53 7.22 12.84 12.31
CA MET A 53 6.38 12.77 13.52
C MET A 53 7.27 12.52 14.74
N ASN A 54 7.67 13.60 15.43
CA ASN A 54 8.24 13.49 16.77
C ASN A 54 7.16 13.89 17.79
N GLY A 55 6.82 12.98 18.70
CA GLY A 55 5.93 13.28 19.84
C GLY A 55 4.42 13.29 19.54
N TYR A 56 3.97 12.67 18.46
CA TYR A 56 2.54 12.59 18.18
C TYR A 56 1.84 11.54 19.03
N THR A 57 0.58 11.80 19.36
CA THR A 57 -0.25 10.84 20.10
C THR A 57 -0.69 9.69 19.20
N ALA A 58 -1.01 8.53 19.78
CA ALA A 58 -1.56 7.38 19.04
C ALA A 58 -2.80 7.74 18.20
N SER A 59 -3.64 8.67 18.68
CA SER A 59 -4.81 9.18 17.94
C SER A 59 -4.40 9.90 16.65
N THR A 60 -3.32 10.68 16.69
CA THR A 60 -2.82 11.39 15.51
C THR A 60 -2.25 10.44 14.47
N TYR A 61 -1.48 9.42 14.88
CA TYR A 61 -1.02 8.36 13.95
C TYR A 61 -2.18 7.68 13.25
N HIS A 62 -3.22 7.32 14.00
CA HIS A 62 -4.38 6.67 13.44
C HIS A 62 -5.10 7.54 12.42
N LYS A 63 -5.31 8.83 12.72
CA LYS A 63 -5.92 9.78 11.79
C LYS A 63 -5.09 9.97 10.52
N LEU A 64 -3.77 10.10 10.66
CA LEU A 64 -2.87 10.23 9.51
C LEU A 64 -2.79 8.95 8.68
N LEU A 65 -2.83 7.78 9.32
CA LEU A 65 -2.93 6.50 8.61
C LEU A 65 -4.22 6.44 7.78
N ILE A 66 -5.37 6.82 8.34
CA ILE A 66 -6.63 6.87 7.58
C ILE A 66 -6.48 7.80 6.38
N ILE A 67 -6.03 9.03 6.60
CA ILE A 67 -5.89 10.04 5.53
C ILE A 67 -4.94 9.54 4.45
N THR A 68 -3.76 9.01 4.80
CA THR A 68 -2.79 8.50 3.84
C THR A 68 -3.33 7.30 3.05
N GLN A 69 -4.07 6.39 3.68
CA GLN A 69 -4.71 5.28 2.98
C GLN A 69 -5.83 5.75 2.04
N GLU A 70 -6.59 6.78 2.41
CA GLU A 70 -7.61 7.39 1.56
C GLU A 70 -7.01 8.13 0.36
N MET A 71 -5.81 8.69 0.50
CA MET A 71 -5.11 9.29 -0.65
C MET A 71 -4.78 8.27 -1.74
N TYR A 72 -4.71 6.97 -1.44
CA TYR A 72 -4.59 5.95 -2.49
C TYR A 72 -5.84 5.82 -3.37
N VAL A 73 -7.00 6.37 -2.97
CA VAL A 73 -8.20 6.43 -3.84
C VAL A 73 -7.93 7.19 -5.14
N PHE A 74 -6.98 8.15 -5.16
CA PHE A 74 -6.54 8.80 -6.39
C PHE A 74 -6.00 7.81 -7.43
N GLU A 75 -5.42 6.69 -6.99
CA GLU A 75 -4.97 5.62 -7.89
C GLU A 75 -6.14 4.94 -8.61
N LEU A 76 -7.29 4.81 -7.95
CA LEU A 76 -8.50 4.27 -8.57
C LEU A 76 -8.96 5.18 -9.72
N ILE A 77 -9.00 6.49 -9.48
CA ILE A 77 -9.37 7.49 -10.50
C ILE A 77 -8.44 7.36 -11.71
N LEU A 78 -7.13 7.21 -11.49
CA LEU A 78 -6.16 7.08 -12.58
C LEU A 78 -6.20 5.73 -13.30
N SER A 79 -6.63 4.67 -12.63
CA SER A 79 -6.88 3.37 -13.27
C SER A 79 -8.12 3.40 -14.16
N VAL A 80 -9.17 4.13 -13.78
CA VAL A 80 -10.39 4.32 -14.61
C VAL A 80 -10.08 5.16 -15.85
N THR A 81 -9.26 6.20 -15.72
CA THR A 81 -8.85 7.04 -16.86
C THR A 81 -7.81 6.38 -17.78
N GLY A 82 -7.39 5.14 -17.49
CA GLY A 82 -6.41 4.39 -18.29
C GLY A 82 -4.99 4.97 -18.22
N ILE A 83 -4.73 5.88 -17.27
CA ILE A 83 -3.41 6.48 -17.09
C ILE A 83 -2.44 5.44 -16.50
N THR A 84 -2.93 4.57 -15.60
CA THR A 84 -2.17 3.45 -15.03
C THR A 84 -2.51 2.14 -15.72
N SER A 85 -1.54 1.20 -15.74
CA SER A 85 -1.71 -0.13 -16.34
C SER A 85 -2.38 -1.15 -15.42
N GLN A 86 -2.80 -0.74 -14.23
CA GLN A 86 -3.38 -1.62 -13.23
C GLN A 86 -4.89 -1.79 -13.48
N SER A 87 -5.39 -3.01 -13.29
CA SER A 87 -6.82 -3.28 -13.43
C SER A 87 -7.59 -2.62 -12.30
N PHE A 88 -8.63 -1.86 -12.63
CA PHE A 88 -9.48 -1.18 -11.66
C PHE A 88 -9.96 -2.10 -10.54
N ILE A 89 -10.45 -3.31 -10.88
CA ILE A 89 -10.94 -4.29 -9.89
C ILE A 89 -9.83 -4.66 -8.89
N THR A 90 -8.61 -4.90 -9.37
CA THR A 90 -7.50 -5.25 -8.47
C THR A 90 -7.09 -4.10 -7.56
N SER A 91 -7.07 -2.87 -8.08
CA SER A 91 -6.77 -1.69 -7.29
C SER A 91 -7.88 -1.43 -6.26
N LEU A 92 -9.16 -1.61 -6.64
CA LEU A 92 -10.30 -1.42 -5.76
C LEU A 92 -10.26 -2.39 -4.59
N MET A 93 -9.98 -3.67 -4.85
CA MET A 93 -9.85 -4.67 -3.79
C MET A 93 -8.68 -4.37 -2.85
N GLN A 94 -7.53 -3.95 -3.38
CA GLN A 94 -6.33 -3.64 -2.59
C GLN A 94 -6.43 -2.33 -1.79
N ILE A 95 -7.09 -1.31 -2.33
CA ILE A 95 -7.24 -0.02 -1.64
C ILE A 95 -8.43 -0.05 -0.69
N GLY A 96 -9.56 -0.64 -1.13
CA GLY A 96 -10.76 -0.76 -0.30
C GLY A 96 -10.53 -1.57 0.96
N SER A 97 -9.79 -2.69 0.86
CA SER A 97 -9.35 -3.46 2.03
C SER A 97 -8.52 -2.61 3.01
N ARG A 98 -7.51 -1.90 2.53
CA ARG A 98 -6.63 -1.07 3.37
C ARG A 98 -7.35 0.09 4.04
N VAL A 99 -8.26 0.76 3.34
CA VAL A 99 -9.12 1.82 3.92
C VAL A 99 -10.08 1.25 4.96
N PHE A 100 -10.64 0.06 4.72
CA PHE A 100 -11.49 -0.62 5.69
C PHE A 100 -10.71 -0.98 6.96
N ILE A 101 -9.53 -1.60 6.82
CA ILE A 101 -8.68 -2.00 7.95
C ILE A 101 -8.18 -0.79 8.74
N SER A 102 -7.76 0.28 8.05
CA SER A 102 -7.27 1.49 8.72
C SER A 102 -8.36 2.15 9.55
N ARG A 103 -9.60 2.20 9.07
CA ARG A 103 -10.74 2.77 9.83
C ARG A 103 -11.27 1.85 10.91
N CYS A 104 -11.38 0.55 10.63
CA CYS A 104 -12.07 -0.38 11.52
C CYS A 104 -11.12 -1.05 12.51
N ALA A 105 -10.03 -1.66 12.03
CA ALA A 105 -9.23 -2.57 12.85
C ALA A 105 -8.00 -1.92 13.49
N CYS A 106 -7.47 -0.82 12.92
CA CYS A 106 -6.29 -0.14 13.46
C CYS A 106 -6.60 0.82 14.63
N THR A 107 -7.87 0.94 15.05
CA THR A 107 -8.30 1.84 16.14
C THR A 107 -7.98 1.28 17.53
N ASN A 108 -7.91 -0.04 17.70
CA ASN A 108 -7.82 -0.67 19.02
C ASN A 108 -6.68 -1.71 19.12
N ASN A 109 -5.59 -1.28 19.74
CA ASN A 109 -4.74 -2.03 20.67
C ASN A 109 -3.53 -2.87 20.19
N ASN A 110 -3.36 -3.27 18.92
CA ASN A 110 -2.11 -3.93 18.50
C ASN A 110 -1.22 -3.08 17.59
N LEU A 111 -0.55 -2.10 18.22
CA LEU A 111 0.35 -1.16 17.54
C LEU A 111 1.53 -1.85 16.84
N ILE A 112 2.02 -3.00 17.36
CA ILE A 112 3.12 -3.74 16.73
C ILE A 112 2.68 -4.30 15.39
N ILE A 113 1.56 -5.03 15.36
CA ILE A 113 1.04 -5.61 14.11
C ILE A 113 0.63 -4.50 13.13
N THR A 114 0.04 -3.41 13.61
CA THR A 114 -0.24 -2.23 12.78
C THR A 114 1.04 -1.65 12.17
N GLY A 115 2.12 -1.50 12.95
CA GLY A 115 3.40 -1.01 12.46
C GLY A 115 4.01 -1.92 11.38
N ILE A 116 3.99 -3.24 11.60
CA ILE A 116 4.44 -4.23 10.61
C ILE A 116 3.59 -4.14 9.33
N MET A 117 2.26 -4.11 9.46
CA MET A 117 1.33 -3.97 8.35
C MET A 117 1.64 -2.71 7.51
N MET A 118 1.86 -1.58 8.17
CA MET A 118 2.19 -0.30 7.52
C MET A 118 3.51 -0.39 6.76
N ILE A 119 4.56 -0.95 7.36
CA ILE A 119 5.85 -1.11 6.67
C ILE A 119 5.70 -2.03 5.46
N VAL A 120 5.05 -3.18 5.62
CA VAL A 120 4.89 -4.18 4.55
C VAL A 120 4.13 -3.59 3.37
N TRP A 121 3.00 -2.92 3.62
CA TRP A 121 2.22 -2.29 2.56
C TRP A 121 2.93 -1.08 1.96
N GLY A 122 3.53 -0.23 2.78
CA GLY A 122 4.27 0.94 2.32
C GLY A 122 5.46 0.54 1.43
N VAL A 123 6.23 -0.47 1.80
CA VAL A 123 7.34 -1.00 0.97
C VAL A 123 6.80 -1.60 -0.33
N SER A 124 5.73 -2.38 -0.26
CA SER A 124 5.07 -2.93 -1.45
C SER A 124 4.62 -1.83 -2.42
N ASP A 125 4.04 -0.75 -1.90
CA ASP A 125 3.62 0.41 -2.70
C ASP A 125 4.81 1.16 -3.28
N LEU A 126 5.86 1.41 -2.48
CA LEU A 126 7.06 2.09 -2.93
C LEU A 126 7.69 1.36 -4.12
N ILE A 127 7.85 0.04 -4.02
CA ILE A 127 8.38 -0.80 -5.11
C ILE A 127 7.48 -0.73 -6.35
N ARG A 128 6.16 -0.68 -6.16
CA ARG A 128 5.19 -0.56 -7.26
C ARG A 128 5.31 0.77 -7.99
N PHE A 129 5.39 1.90 -7.28
CA PHE A 129 5.56 3.21 -7.91
C PHE A 129 6.96 3.37 -8.54
N LEU A 130 7.99 2.81 -7.90
CA LEU A 130 9.34 2.73 -8.50
C LEU A 130 9.32 1.95 -9.81
N TYR A 131 8.60 0.83 -9.89
CA TYR A 131 8.43 0.08 -11.15
C TYR A 131 7.72 0.90 -12.23
N TYR A 132 6.72 1.72 -11.88
CA TYR A 132 6.05 2.57 -12.85
C TYR A 132 6.98 3.66 -13.41
N GLY A 133 8.00 4.07 -12.65
CA GLY A 133 9.07 4.96 -13.14
C GLY A 133 10.21 4.23 -13.86
N CYS A 134 10.55 3.00 -13.44
CA CYS A 134 11.65 2.21 -13.95
C CYS A 134 11.20 0.75 -14.25
N PRO A 135 10.85 0.44 -15.51
CA PRO A 135 10.36 -0.89 -15.89
C PRO A 135 11.33 -2.05 -15.62
N MET A 136 12.65 -1.77 -15.47
CA MET A 136 13.66 -2.78 -15.13
C MET A 136 13.41 -3.44 -13.77
N LEU A 137 12.63 -2.79 -12.89
CA LEU A 137 12.24 -3.31 -11.58
C LEU A 137 11.09 -4.33 -11.64
N LYS A 138 10.74 -4.83 -12.84
CA LYS A 138 9.68 -5.84 -13.03
C LYS A 138 9.89 -7.09 -12.19
N LYS A 139 11.09 -7.69 -12.25
CA LYS A 139 11.43 -8.91 -11.50
C LYS A 139 11.44 -8.66 -9.98
N PRO A 140 12.14 -7.63 -9.46
CA PRO A 140 12.07 -7.25 -8.04
C PRO A 140 10.65 -7.02 -7.53
N ARG A 141 9.80 -6.33 -8.33
CA ARG A 141 8.40 -6.07 -7.97
C ARG A 141 7.64 -7.35 -7.69
N TYR A 142 7.68 -8.32 -8.61
CA TYR A 142 6.92 -9.55 -8.44
C TYR A 142 7.47 -10.44 -7.33
N LEU A 143 8.80 -10.46 -7.14
CA LEU A 143 9.42 -11.19 -6.04
C LEU A 143 9.01 -10.60 -4.69
N ALA A 144 9.12 -9.27 -4.53
CA ALA A 144 8.69 -8.56 -3.33
C ALA A 144 7.19 -8.76 -3.08
N SER A 145 6.35 -8.66 -4.12
CA SER A 145 4.91 -8.89 -4.01
C SER A 145 4.57 -10.31 -3.57
N LEU A 146 5.38 -11.32 -3.93
CA LEU A 146 5.14 -12.71 -3.53
C LEU A 146 5.33 -12.92 -2.02
N ILE A 147 6.20 -12.13 -1.40
CA ILE A 147 6.55 -12.21 0.02
C ILE A 147 5.73 -11.23 0.85
N LEU A 148 5.73 -9.94 0.47
CA LEU A 148 5.08 -8.86 1.20
C LEU A 148 3.56 -9.01 1.20
N TYR A 149 2.97 -9.52 0.11
CA TYR A 149 1.51 -9.60 0.01
C TYR A 149 0.90 -10.60 1.02
N PRO A 150 1.40 -11.87 1.15
CA PRO A 150 0.95 -12.75 2.22
C PRO A 150 1.14 -12.19 3.63
N ILE A 151 2.27 -11.53 3.89
CA ILE A 151 2.57 -10.95 5.21
C ILE A 151 1.56 -9.83 5.53
N GLY A 152 1.32 -8.93 4.58
CA GLY A 152 0.36 -7.83 4.74
C GLY A 152 -1.05 -8.34 5.02
N ILE A 153 -1.51 -9.30 4.22
CA ILE A 153 -2.83 -9.93 4.42
C ILE A 153 -2.93 -10.64 5.77
N PHE A 154 -1.88 -11.35 6.19
CA PHE A 154 -1.87 -12.00 7.51
C PHE A 154 -2.01 -10.98 8.65
N CYS A 155 -1.32 -9.83 8.55
CA CYS A 155 -1.46 -8.75 9.53
C CYS A 155 -2.90 -8.19 9.55
N GLU A 156 -3.52 -7.97 8.39
CA GLU A 156 -4.90 -7.48 8.29
C GLU A 156 -5.91 -8.47 8.89
N VAL A 157 -5.76 -9.76 8.55
CA VAL A 157 -6.55 -10.85 9.12
C VAL A 157 -6.40 -10.90 10.64
N PHE A 158 -5.16 -10.83 11.14
CA PHE A 158 -4.90 -10.81 12.57
C PHE A 158 -5.59 -9.63 13.26
N LEU A 159 -5.47 -8.41 12.71
CA LEU A 159 -6.11 -7.22 13.26
C LEU A 159 -7.64 -7.32 13.25
N MET A 160 -8.23 -7.86 12.18
CA MET A 160 -9.68 -8.09 12.10
C MET A 160 -10.17 -9.10 13.15
N VAL A 161 -9.47 -10.22 13.30
CA VAL A 161 -9.80 -11.23 14.32
C VAL A 161 -9.61 -10.68 15.73
N TYR A 162 -8.56 -9.89 15.94
CA TYR A 162 -8.26 -9.28 17.23
C TYR A 162 -9.31 -8.25 17.66
N MET A 163 -9.83 -7.45 16.73
CA MET A 163 -10.89 -6.47 17.01
C MET A 163 -12.21 -7.14 17.43
N ARG A 164 -12.50 -8.35 16.93
CA ARG A 164 -13.72 -9.13 17.22
C ARG A 164 -15.05 -8.41 16.95
N SER A 165 -15.07 -7.44 16.04
CA SER A 165 -16.32 -6.75 15.67
C SER A 165 -17.09 -7.52 14.60
N THR A 166 -18.42 -7.42 14.62
CA THR A 166 -19.28 -8.02 13.57
C THR A 166 -18.89 -7.53 12.17
N LEU A 167 -18.53 -6.26 12.05
CA LEU A 167 -18.11 -5.65 10.79
C LEU A 167 -16.81 -6.26 10.26
N THR A 168 -15.80 -6.47 11.12
CA THR A 168 -14.54 -7.12 10.73
C THR A 168 -14.71 -8.60 10.40
N LEU A 169 -15.67 -9.30 11.02
CA LEU A 169 -16.00 -10.68 10.71
C LEU A 169 -16.67 -10.81 9.33
N ILE A 170 -17.56 -9.87 8.97
CA ILE A 170 -18.11 -9.79 7.61
C ILE A 170 -16.99 -9.50 6.59
N GLY A 171 -16.08 -8.58 6.93
CA GLY A 171 -14.90 -8.29 6.11
C GLY A 171 -14.05 -9.53 5.82
N LEU A 172 -13.78 -10.36 6.83
CA LEU A 172 -13.02 -11.61 6.70
C LEU A 172 -13.58 -12.58 5.65
N ILE A 173 -14.91 -12.65 5.50
CA ILE A 173 -15.56 -13.52 4.51
C ILE A 173 -15.17 -13.10 3.08
N THR A 174 -15.01 -11.80 2.84
CA THR A 174 -14.62 -11.27 1.52
C THR A 174 -13.12 -11.41 1.24
N TYR A 175 -12.31 -11.55 2.28
CA TYR A 175 -10.85 -11.65 2.16
C TYR A 175 -10.37 -12.97 1.57
N ILE A 176 -11.02 -14.09 1.91
CA ILE A 176 -10.64 -15.43 1.41
C ILE A 176 -10.68 -15.50 -0.12
N PRO A 177 -11.81 -15.19 -0.80
CA PRO A 177 -11.85 -15.22 -2.26
C PRO A 177 -10.93 -14.16 -2.89
N GLY A 178 -10.81 -12.99 -2.25
CA GLY A 178 -9.92 -11.93 -2.72
C GLY A 178 -8.44 -12.30 -2.70
N PHE A 179 -8.00 -12.97 -1.64
CA PHE A 179 -6.63 -13.47 -1.51
C PHE A 179 -6.31 -14.50 -2.61
N VAL A 180 -7.18 -15.50 -2.80
CA VAL A 180 -6.98 -16.54 -3.84
C VAL A 180 -6.87 -15.90 -5.22
N TYR A 181 -7.77 -14.97 -5.55
CA TYR A 181 -7.76 -14.29 -6.85
C TYR A 181 -6.51 -13.44 -7.06
N LEU A 182 -6.15 -12.57 -6.10
CA LEU A 182 -5.03 -11.64 -6.24
C LEU A 182 -3.68 -12.36 -6.20
N TYR A 183 -3.50 -13.30 -5.28
CA TYR A 183 -2.27 -14.08 -5.16
C TYR A 183 -2.04 -14.98 -6.39
N GLY A 184 -3.09 -15.63 -6.89
CA GLY A 184 -3.05 -16.39 -8.13
C GLY A 184 -2.57 -15.55 -9.32
N ARG A 185 -3.08 -14.32 -9.45
CA ARG A 185 -2.68 -13.39 -10.52
C ARG A 185 -1.22 -12.93 -10.38
N ILE A 186 -0.73 -12.69 -9.16
CA ILE A 186 0.68 -12.35 -8.91
C ILE A 186 1.58 -13.51 -9.34
N ARG A 187 1.23 -14.76 -8.97
CA ARG A 187 2.00 -15.95 -9.34
C ARG A 187 2.05 -16.17 -10.85
N GLN A 188 0.93 -15.97 -11.55
CA GLN A 188 0.89 -16.04 -13.01
C GLN A 188 1.81 -14.98 -13.65
N LYS A 189 1.74 -13.74 -13.19
CA LYS A 189 2.58 -12.64 -13.71
C LYS A 189 4.07 -12.85 -13.44
N LYS A 190 4.44 -13.44 -12.29
CA LYS A 190 5.82 -13.82 -11.99
C LYS A 190 6.33 -14.86 -13.00
N LYS A 191 5.58 -15.93 -13.25
CA LYS A 191 5.96 -16.94 -14.26
C LYS A 191 6.21 -16.32 -15.64
N SER A 192 5.36 -15.39 -16.07
CA SER A 192 5.57 -14.66 -17.33
C SER A 192 6.75 -13.68 -17.30
N ALA A 193 7.18 -13.22 -16.12
CA ALA A 193 8.35 -12.37 -15.97
C ALA A 193 9.67 -13.18 -15.92
N ASP A 194 9.61 -14.44 -15.48
CA ASP A 194 10.75 -15.36 -15.41
C ASP A 194 10.99 -16.11 -16.74
N GLY A 195 9.96 -16.29 -17.56
CA GLY A 195 10.04 -16.88 -18.92
C GLY A 195 10.47 -15.90 -20.03
N LEU A 196 10.96 -14.72 -19.64
CA LEU A 196 11.62 -13.69 -20.45
C LEU A 196 13.02 -13.43 -19.86
#